data_AF-A0A834WX82-F1
#
_entry.id   AF-A0A834WX82-F1
#
_cell.length_a   1.000
_cell.length_b   1.000
_cell.length_c   1.000
_cell.angle_alpha   90.00
_cell.angle_beta   90.00
_cell.angle_gamma   90.00
#
_symmetry.space_group_name_H-M   'P 1'
#
loop_
_entity.id
_entity.type
_entity.pdbx_description
1 polymer ?
#
loop_
_entity_poly.entity_id
_entity_poly.type
_entity_poly.pdbx_seq_one_letter_code
_entity_poly.pdbx_strand_id
1 'polypeptide(L)'
;MALSILLLCAENRRTFREDERGIVSAVQLLDPSLQNLDQKYPVSVLASLVHSKSCRKQMVAAGACVHARKLAEMNVEGSKKLLESLGRGKMWGVFARP
;
A
#
# COMPACT_ATOMS: atom_id res chain seq x y z
N MET A 1 5.19 7.85 -11.13
CA MET A 1 4.83 9.26 -10.90
C MET A 1 3.40 9.62 -11.34
N ALA A 2 2.99 9.36 -12.59
CA ALA A 2 1.65 9.77 -13.06
C ALA A 2 0.49 9.20 -12.19
N LEU A 3 0.53 7.89 -11.88
CA LEU A 3 -0.50 7.25 -11.07
C LEU A 3 -0.62 7.84 -9.66
N SER A 4 0.51 8.15 -8.98
CA SER A 4 0.47 8.77 -7.65
C SER A 4 -0.19 10.14 -7.66
N ILE A 5 -0.05 10.90 -8.75
CA ILE A 5 -0.69 12.21 -8.90
C ILE A 5 -2.18 12.04 -9.20
N LEU A 6 -2.55 11.13 -10.10
CA LEU A 6 -3.94 10.87 -10.45
C LEU A 6 -4.78 10.44 -9.22
N LEU A 7 -4.18 9.66 -8.31
CA LEU A 7 -4.82 9.21 -7.09
C LEU A 7 -4.93 10.29 -5.99
N LEU A 8 -4.48 11.52 -6.24
CA LEU A 8 -4.83 12.66 -5.38
C LEU A 8 -6.30 13.10 -5.57
N CYS A 9 -6.90 12.80 -6.72
CA CYS A 9 -8.33 13.01 -6.95
C CYS A 9 -9.18 11.91 -6.32
N ALA A 10 -10.26 12.28 -5.62
CA ALA A 10 -11.12 11.33 -4.92
C ALA A 10 -11.84 10.35 -5.86
N GLU A 11 -12.28 10.82 -7.03
CA GLU A 11 -12.99 9.98 -8.01
C GLU A 11 -12.06 8.93 -8.61
N ASN A 12 -10.85 9.33 -9.03
CA ASN A 12 -9.85 8.40 -9.54
C ASN A 12 -9.47 7.34 -8.50
N ARG A 13 -9.37 7.72 -7.22
CA ARG A 13 -9.20 6.73 -6.14
C ARG A 13 -10.36 5.77 -6.08
N ARG A 14 -11.59 6.22 -6.22
CA ARG A 14 -12.77 5.34 -6.17
C ARG A 14 -12.72 4.33 -7.31
N THR A 15 -12.51 4.78 -8.55
CA THR A 15 -12.37 3.90 -9.72
C THR A 15 -11.23 2.90 -9.56
N PHE A 16 -10.06 3.33 -9.07
CA PHE A 16 -8.91 2.45 -8.87
C PHE A 16 -9.16 1.37 -7.80
N ARG A 17 -10.01 1.66 -6.80
CA ARG A 17 -10.37 0.67 -5.77
C ARG A 17 -11.29 -0.42 -6.28
N GLU A 18 -12.04 -0.14 -7.35
CA GLU A 18 -12.93 -1.10 -8.01
C GLU A 18 -12.14 -2.05 -8.93
N ASP A 19 -10.93 -1.68 -9.33
CA ASP A 19 -10.00 -2.59 -10.01
C ASP A 19 -9.43 -3.63 -9.03
N GLU A 20 -9.90 -4.87 -9.15
CA GLU A 20 -9.52 -6.00 -8.29
C GLU A 20 -8.00 -6.26 -8.26
N ARG A 21 -7.28 -5.93 -9.34
CA ARG A 21 -5.85 -6.22 -9.45
C ARG A 21 -4.96 -5.02 -9.15
N GLY A 22 -5.47 -3.80 -9.27
CA GLY A 22 -4.69 -2.56 -9.16
C GLY A 22 -3.90 -2.46 -7.85
N ILE A 23 -4.52 -2.83 -6.72
CA ILE A 23 -3.89 -2.76 -5.39
C ILE A 23 -2.78 -3.80 -5.25
N VAL A 24 -2.99 -5.03 -5.68
CA VAL A 24 -1.97 -6.10 -5.60
C VAL A 24 -0.77 -5.74 -6.46
N SER A 25 -1.01 -5.28 -7.69
CA SER A 25 0.05 -4.79 -8.59
C SER A 25 0.83 -3.64 -7.96
N ALA A 26 0.16 -2.69 -7.33
CA ALA A 26 0.83 -1.58 -6.65
C ALA A 26 1.67 -2.03 -5.44
N VAL A 27 1.29 -3.10 -4.75
CA VAL A 27 2.09 -3.71 -3.67
C VAL A 27 3.35 -4.38 -4.22
N GLN A 28 3.26 -5.09 -5.35
CA GLN A 28 4.43 -5.71 -5.98
C GLN A 28 5.47 -4.67 -6.39
N LEU A 29 5.04 -3.46 -6.76
CA LEU A 29 5.94 -2.33 -7.05
C LEU A 29 6.70 -1.80 -5.82
N LEU A 30 6.35 -2.22 -4.60
CA LEU A 30 7.15 -1.92 -3.41
C LEU A 30 8.37 -2.84 -3.27
N ASP A 31 8.53 -3.87 -4.11
CA ASP A 31 9.65 -4.79 -4.00
C ASP A 31 10.99 -4.04 -4.19
N PRO A 32 11.87 -3.99 -3.16
CA PRO A 32 13.20 -3.38 -3.26
C PRO A 32 14.16 -4.11 -4.19
N SER A 33 13.80 -5.28 -4.74
CA SER A 33 14.55 -5.90 -5.84
C SER A 33 14.44 -5.10 -7.16
N LEU A 34 13.42 -4.24 -7.31
CA LEU A 34 13.19 -3.44 -8.50
C LEU A 34 14.12 -2.22 -8.56
N GLN A 35 15.28 -2.37 -9.19
CA GLN A 35 16.34 -1.35 -9.21
C GLN A 35 16.04 -0.11 -10.06
N ASN A 36 15.07 -0.16 -10.97
CA ASN A 36 14.75 0.93 -11.92
C ASN A 36 13.47 1.70 -11.55
N LEU A 37 13.02 1.60 -10.30
CA LEU A 37 11.78 2.24 -9.86
C LEU A 37 12.03 3.11 -8.63
N ASP A 38 11.67 4.38 -8.74
CA ASP A 38 11.63 5.25 -7.56
C ASP A 38 10.45 4.86 -6.67
N GLN A 39 10.78 4.17 -5.58
CA GLN A 39 9.82 3.50 -4.70
C GLN A 39 8.93 4.46 -3.91
N LYS A 40 9.27 5.76 -3.86
CA LYS A 40 8.39 6.77 -3.25
C LYS A 40 7.04 6.88 -3.96
N TYR A 41 6.97 6.60 -5.27
CA TYR A 41 5.72 6.72 -6.02
C TYR A 41 4.74 5.59 -5.72
N PRO A 42 5.12 4.30 -5.75
CA PRO A 42 4.27 3.22 -5.24
C PRO A 42 3.87 3.40 -3.77
N VAL A 43 4.78 3.87 -2.92
CA VAL A 43 4.47 4.19 -1.51
C VAL A 43 3.38 5.27 -1.43
N SER A 44 3.48 6.34 -2.23
CA SER A 44 2.50 7.41 -2.31
C SER A 44 1.12 6.92 -2.79
N VAL A 45 1.09 6.11 -3.86
CA VAL A 45 -0.13 5.46 -4.37
C VAL A 45 -0.84 4.70 -3.26
N LEU A 46 -0.11 3.83 -2.57
CA LEU A 46 -0.64 2.99 -1.51
C LEU A 46 -1.08 3.80 -0.29
N ALA A 47 -0.35 4.87 0.06
CA ALA A 47 -0.72 5.79 1.13
C ALA A 47 -2.04 6.52 0.84
N SER A 48 -2.34 6.87 -0.43
CA SER A 48 -3.63 7.46 -0.79
C SER A 48 -4.82 6.50 -0.67
N LEU A 49 -4.55 5.19 -0.66
CA LEU A 49 -5.57 4.13 -0.64
C LEU A 49 -5.77 3.48 0.74
N VAL A 50 -4.76 3.52 1.62
CA VAL A 50 -4.71 2.81 2.91
C VAL A 50 -5.87 3.15 3.86
N HIS A 51 -6.49 4.32 3.69
CA HIS A 51 -7.66 4.76 4.46
C HIS A 51 -8.91 3.89 4.19
N SER A 52 -9.01 3.25 3.02
CA SER A 52 -10.07 2.29 2.73
C SER A 52 -9.81 0.97 3.47
N LYS A 53 -10.82 0.49 4.22
CA LYS A 53 -10.71 -0.79 4.94
C LYS A 53 -10.48 -1.98 4.00
N SER A 54 -11.15 -2.01 2.84
CA SER A 54 -11.01 -3.09 1.87
C SER A 54 -9.60 -3.11 1.26
N CYS A 55 -9.14 -1.95 0.80
CA CYS A 55 -7.83 -1.82 0.18
C CYS A 55 -6.71 -2.17 1.15
N ARG A 56 -6.80 -1.69 2.40
CA ARG A 56 -5.83 -2.05 3.43
C ARG A 56 -5.75 -3.56 3.68
N LYS A 57 -6.89 -4.27 3.67
CA LYS A 57 -6.90 -5.75 3.78
C LYS A 57 -6.18 -6.40 2.60
N GLN A 58 -6.48 -5.96 1.38
CA GLN A 58 -5.80 -6.46 0.17
C GLN A 58 -4.30 -6.17 0.20
N MET A 59 -3.89 -4.97 0.65
CA MET A 59 -2.49 -4.60 0.79
C MET A 59 -1.75 -5.53 1.76
N VAL A 60 -2.35 -5.79 2.93
CA VAL A 60 -1.78 -6.70 3.93
C VAL A 60 -1.72 -8.13 3.40
N ALA A 61 -2.78 -8.61 2.76
CA ALA A 61 -2.83 -9.95 2.16
C ALA A 61 -1.79 -10.13 1.04
N ALA A 62 -1.49 -9.07 0.27
CA ALA A 62 -0.46 -9.05 -0.75
C ALA A 62 0.96 -8.86 -0.21
N GLY A 63 1.16 -8.78 1.12
CA GLY A 63 2.49 -8.69 1.73
C GLY A 63 3.07 -7.27 1.85
N ALA A 64 2.25 -6.22 1.72
CA ALA A 64 2.73 -4.83 1.75
C ALA A 64 3.52 -4.47 3.02
N CYS A 65 3.22 -5.08 4.17
CA CYS A 65 3.93 -4.85 5.42
C CYS A 65 5.41 -5.22 5.35
N VAL A 66 5.76 -6.31 4.65
CA VAL A 66 7.13 -6.80 4.53
C VAL A 66 7.95 -5.83 3.68
N HIS A 67 7.42 -5.46 2.51
CA HIS A 67 8.06 -4.48 1.65
C HIS A 67 8.17 -3.12 2.34
N ALA A 68 7.08 -2.58 2.90
CA ALA A 68 7.08 -1.28 3.57
C ALA A 68 8.07 -1.19 4.74
N ARG A 69 8.29 -2.29 5.49
CA ARG A 69 9.32 -2.35 6.54
C ARG A 69 10.72 -2.19 5.97
N LYS A 70 11.06 -2.96 4.94
CA LYS A 70 12.37 -2.86 4.28
C LYS A 70 12.59 -1.48 3.65
N LEU A 71 11.56 -0.90 3.05
CA LEU A 71 11.60 0.47 2.53
C LEU A 71 11.81 1.53 3.63
N ALA A 72 11.22 1.31 4.81
CA ALA A 72 11.41 2.18 5.97
C ALA A 72 12.84 2.11 6.53
N GLU A 73 13.45 0.93 6.53
CA GLU A 73 14.88 0.74 6.87
C GLU A 73 15.78 1.45 5.85
N MET A 74 15.41 1.43 4.57
CA MET A 74 16.08 2.16 3.49
C MET A 74 15.76 3.66 3.45
N ASN A 75 14.95 4.18 4.39
CA ASN A 75 14.51 5.58 4.46
C ASN A 75 13.84 6.11 3.18
N VAL A 76 13.12 5.26 2.45
CA VAL A 76 12.28 5.70 1.32
C VAL A 76 11.19 6.64 1.82
N GLU A 77 10.96 7.75 1.13
CA GLU A 77 9.96 8.76 1.52
C GLU A 77 8.56 8.14 1.72
N GLY A 78 7.89 8.50 2.82
CA GLY A 78 6.53 8.05 3.14
C GLY A 78 6.40 6.60 3.63
N SER A 79 7.45 5.78 3.54
CA SER A 79 7.41 4.36 3.87
C SER A 79 7.06 4.08 5.33
N LYS A 80 7.64 4.84 6.28
CA LYS A 80 7.36 4.74 7.73
C LYS A 80 5.87 4.99 8.02
N LYS A 81 5.32 6.07 7.45
CA LYS A 81 3.90 6.44 7.61
C LYS A 81 2.98 5.38 7.00
N LEU A 82 3.34 4.81 5.84
CA LEU A 82 2.60 3.72 5.22
C LEU A 82 2.59 2.49 6.13
N LEU A 83 3.76 2.08 6.65
CA LEU A 83 3.90 0.94 7.55
C LEU A 83 3.05 1.11 8.82
N GLU A 84 3.10 2.28 9.46
CA GLU A 84 2.23 2.59 10.60
C GLU A 84 0.75 2.51 10.23
N SER A 85 0.36 3.03 9.07
CA SER A 85 -1.04 3.03 8.62
C SER A 85 -1.56 1.63 8.33
N LEU A 86 -0.70 0.72 7.85
CA LEU A 86 -1.00 -0.70 7.70
C LEU A 86 -1.18 -1.38 9.07
N GLY A 87 -0.37 -1.02 10.06
CA GLY A 87 -0.43 -1.55 11.44
C GLY A 87 -1.60 -1.04 12.30
N ARG A 88 -2.19 0.13 11.96
CA ARG A 88 -3.34 0.72 12.70
C ARG A 88 -4.66 -0.06 12.52
N GLY A 89 -4.69 -1.06 11.65
CA GLY A 89 -5.81 -2.00 11.56
C GLY A 89 -5.66 -3.06 12.64
N LYS A 90 -6.31 -2.86 13.79
CA LYS A 90 -6.41 -3.82 14.89
C LYS A 90 -6.32 -5.27 14.40
N MET A 91 -5.26 -5.94 14.84
CA MET A 91 -5.15 -7.37 15.04
C MET A 91 -6.46 -7.89 15.67
N TRP A 92 -7.43 -8.37 14.87
CA TRP A 92 -8.58 -9.14 15.37
C TRP A 92 -9.33 -9.91 14.27
N GLY A 93 -8.70 -10.93 13.72
CA GLY A 93 -9.40 -11.87 12.83
C GLY A 93 -8.85 -13.29 12.83
N VAL A 94 -7.69 -13.53 13.45
CA VAL A 94 -7.04 -14.85 13.49
C VAL A 94 -7.40 -15.66 14.75
N PHE A 95 -8.30 -15.15 15.60
CA PHE A 95 -8.73 -15.84 16.84
C PHE A 95 -10.27 -15.91 17.01
N ALA A 96 -11.04 -15.93 15.93
CA ALA A 96 -12.49 -16.17 16.01
C ALA A 96 -12.91 -17.41 15.20
N ARG A 97 -12.44 -18.59 15.65
CA ARG A 97 -13.08 -19.92 15.55
C ARG A 97 -12.49 -20.79 16.68
N PRO A 98 -13.24 -21.65 17.40
CA PRO A 98 -14.63 -22.08 17.22
C PRO A 98 -15.66 -21.25 18.01
#